data_AF-A0A3M1V3A9-F1
#
_entry.id   AF-A0A3M1V3A9-F1
#
_cell.length_a   1.000
_cell.length_b   1.000
_cell.length_c   1.000
_cell.angle_alpha   90.00
_cell.angle_beta   90.00
_cell.angle_gamma   90.00
#
_symmetry.space_group_name_H-M   'P 1'
#
loop_
_entity.id
_entity.type
_entity.pdbx_description
1 polymer ?
#
loop_
_entity_poly.entity_id
_entity_poly.type
_entity_poly.pdbx_seq_one_letter_code
_entity_poly.pdbx_strand_id
1 'polypeptide(L)'
;MLDPHPDLTKAVITGLGWLYLILFVMNAFWTWRSYHKDGAVRLPRYFGGTEAPVAAFWAIYAALLLMLSIAHFTNTSDPEHFLVRLPLGFKNAVDRFIANPSVYFAVSVAVFVAVLTGRRWFAKPTSGWIVLNAALLFLAISMTDWDFRQIVGKPDNVPIVGMLFLVGYFTWLYLHRAVENDDRVAAGRPVREAEHNEKVLVWPDLVYTELICMIAISAVLIFWGIA
;
A
#
# COMPACT_ATOMS: atom_id res chain seq x y z
N MET A 1 13.31 -34.86 6.13
CA MET A 1 11.97 -35.07 5.55
C MET A 1 11.62 -33.78 4.82
N LEU A 2 11.32 -33.82 3.53
CA LEU A 2 10.84 -32.63 2.81
C LEU A 2 9.47 -32.26 3.39
N ASP A 3 9.36 -31.05 3.93
CA ASP A 3 8.07 -30.49 4.33
C ASP A 3 7.18 -30.39 3.08
N PRO A 4 5.98 -31.00 3.04
CA PRO A 4 5.06 -30.87 1.91
C PRO A 4 4.47 -29.46 1.77
N HIS A 5 4.58 -28.61 2.80
CA HIS A 5 4.02 -27.26 2.85
C HIS A 5 5.07 -26.20 3.22
N PRO A 6 6.15 -26.06 2.42
CA PRO A 6 7.19 -25.10 2.74
C PRO A 6 6.67 -23.67 2.57
N ASP A 7 6.86 -22.89 3.63
CA ASP A 7 6.59 -21.44 3.67
C ASP A 7 7.24 -20.72 2.49
N LEU A 8 8.51 -21.02 2.23
CA LEU A 8 9.29 -20.42 1.15
C LEU A 8 9.66 -21.43 0.06
N THR A 9 9.33 -21.07 -1.18
CA THR A 9 9.82 -21.76 -2.37
C THR A 9 10.63 -20.80 -3.23
N LYS A 10 11.47 -21.32 -4.14
CA LYS A 10 12.25 -20.49 -5.06
C LYS A 10 11.38 -19.51 -5.85
N ALA A 11 10.21 -19.96 -6.32
CA ALA A 11 9.27 -19.12 -7.05
C ALA A 11 8.72 -17.96 -6.20
N VAL A 12 8.41 -18.21 -4.92
CA VAL A 12 7.94 -17.16 -4.00
C VAL A 12 9.03 -16.14 -3.75
N ILE A 13 10.25 -16.59 -3.47
CA ILE A 13 11.38 -15.69 -3.21
C ILE A 13 11.62 -14.78 -4.44
N THR A 14 11.65 -15.36 -5.65
CA THR A 14 11.79 -14.58 -6.88
C THR A 14 10.62 -13.61 -7.09
N GLY A 15 9.37 -14.06 -6.85
CA GLY A 15 8.18 -13.21 -6.95
C GLY A 15 8.21 -12.03 -5.98
N LEU A 16 8.64 -12.25 -4.75
CA LEU A 16 8.84 -11.20 -3.75
C LEU A 16 9.95 -10.23 -4.17
N GLY A 17 11.02 -10.70 -4.81
CA GLY A 17 12.05 -9.85 -5.38
C GLY A 17 11.50 -8.80 -6.34
N TRP A 18 10.54 -9.17 -7.20
CA TRP A 18 9.82 -8.24 -8.08
C TRP A 18 8.95 -7.25 -7.32
N LEU A 19 8.23 -7.71 -6.29
CA LEU A 19 7.39 -6.84 -5.45
C LEU A 19 8.24 -5.76 -4.75
N TYR A 20 9.40 -6.15 -4.19
CA TYR A 20 10.33 -5.19 -3.58
C TYR A 20 10.97 -4.25 -4.60
N LEU A 21 11.18 -4.70 -5.84
CA LEU A 21 11.64 -3.82 -6.93
C LEU A 21 10.60 -2.76 -7.28
N ILE A 22 9.32 -3.15 -7.38
CA ILE A 22 8.21 -2.20 -7.60
C ILE A 22 8.14 -1.20 -6.45
N LEU A 23 8.23 -1.68 -5.20
CA LEU A 23 8.27 -0.81 -4.02
C LEU A 23 9.47 0.15 -4.06
N PHE A 24 10.64 -0.31 -4.48
CA PHE A 24 11.80 0.56 -4.68
C PHE A 24 11.50 1.66 -5.70
N VAL A 25 11.01 1.31 -6.89
CA VAL A 25 10.71 2.29 -7.96
C VAL A 25 9.67 3.33 -7.49
N MET A 26 8.61 2.85 -6.84
CA MET A 26 7.58 3.72 -6.23
C MET A 26 8.20 4.70 -5.23
N ASN A 27 9.06 4.22 -4.33
CA ASN A 27 9.68 5.07 -3.31
C ASN A 27 10.82 5.94 -3.86
N ALA A 28 11.48 5.56 -4.94
CA ALA A 28 12.41 6.41 -5.67
C ALA A 28 11.68 7.61 -6.28
N PHE A 29 10.51 7.38 -6.89
CA PHE A 29 9.66 8.46 -7.38
C PHE A 29 9.15 9.35 -6.23
N TRP A 30 8.75 8.75 -5.11
CA TRP A 30 8.36 9.51 -3.93
C TRP A 30 9.51 10.33 -3.36
N THR A 31 10.73 9.79 -3.34
CA THR A 31 11.96 10.50 -2.94
C THR A 31 12.19 11.71 -3.83
N TRP A 32 12.07 11.55 -5.15
CA TRP A 32 12.17 12.65 -6.10
C TRP A 32 11.12 13.73 -5.85
N ARG A 33 9.85 13.34 -5.64
CA ARG A 33 8.76 14.27 -5.27
C ARG A 33 9.06 14.98 -3.94
N SER A 34 9.56 14.24 -2.94
CA SER A 34 9.91 14.75 -1.62
C SER A 34 11.04 15.77 -1.70
N TYR A 35 12.06 15.52 -2.53
CA TYR A 35 13.16 16.46 -2.74
C TYR A 35 12.70 17.81 -3.30
N HIS A 36 11.67 17.82 -4.16
CA HIS A 36 11.16 19.06 -4.77
C HIS A 36 10.06 19.74 -3.96
N LYS A 37 9.31 19.00 -3.13
CA LYS A 37 8.12 19.52 -2.43
C LYS A 37 8.25 19.56 -0.92
N ASP A 38 9.00 18.65 -0.34
CA ASP A 38 9.15 18.55 1.11
C ASP A 38 10.45 19.26 1.54
N GLY A 39 10.40 19.97 2.66
CA GLY A 39 11.54 20.71 3.20
C GLY A 39 12.55 19.85 3.97
N ALA A 40 13.34 20.50 4.82
CA ALA A 40 14.23 19.83 5.76
C ALA A 40 13.58 19.66 7.14
N VAL A 41 13.94 18.58 7.83
CA VAL A 41 13.58 18.33 9.22
C VAL A 41 14.87 18.39 10.06
N ARG A 42 14.79 19.07 11.20
CA ARG A 42 15.89 19.12 12.17
C ARG A 42 16.00 17.78 12.89
N LEU A 43 17.17 17.17 12.80
CA LEU A 43 17.46 15.94 13.51
C LEU A 43 17.55 16.20 15.02
N PRO A 44 17.17 15.22 15.86
CA PRO A 44 17.36 15.31 17.32
C PRO A 44 18.81 15.59 17.68
N ARG A 45 19.04 16.29 18.80
CA ARG A 45 20.38 16.75 19.24
C ARG A 45 21.41 15.61 19.36
N TYR A 46 20.96 14.38 19.62
CA TYR A 46 21.81 13.17 19.65
C TYR A 46 22.42 12.80 18.29
N PHE A 47 21.79 13.19 17.18
CA PHE A 47 22.29 12.98 15.80
C PHE A 47 23.00 14.22 15.23
N GLY A 48 23.48 15.12 16.09
CA GLY A 48 24.25 16.30 15.68
C GLY A 48 23.42 17.55 15.35
N GLY A 49 22.09 17.51 15.47
CA GLY A 49 21.22 18.69 15.34
C GLY A 49 21.21 19.33 13.94
N THR A 50 21.72 18.62 12.93
CA THR A 50 21.80 19.10 11.55
C THR A 50 20.43 19.02 10.86
N GLU A 51 20.23 19.90 9.88
CA GLU A 51 19.03 19.89 9.02
C GLU A 51 19.23 18.84 7.91
N ALA A 52 18.38 17.82 7.90
CA ALA A 52 18.38 16.79 6.87
C ALA A 52 17.13 16.93 6.00
N PRO A 53 17.25 16.84 4.65
CA PRO A 53 16.08 16.86 3.79
C PRO A 53 15.21 15.63 4.06
N VAL A 54 13.89 15.79 4.08
CA VAL A 54 12.96 14.65 4.27
C VAL A 54 13.19 13.57 3.20
N ALA A 55 13.58 13.98 2.00
CA ALA A 55 13.97 13.10 0.92
C ALA A 55 15.09 12.12 1.29
N ALA A 56 16.01 12.46 2.21
CA ALA A 56 17.08 11.55 2.63
C ALA A 56 16.53 10.30 3.31
N PHE A 57 15.48 10.43 4.13
CA PHE A 57 14.84 9.27 4.76
C PHE A 57 14.19 8.36 3.72
N TRP A 58 13.52 8.94 2.73
CA TRP A 58 12.92 8.18 1.63
C TRP A 58 13.97 7.53 0.73
N ALA A 59 15.10 8.19 0.50
CA ALA A 59 16.22 7.64 -0.25
C ALA A 59 16.85 6.43 0.45
N ILE A 60 17.08 6.52 1.77
CA ILE A 60 17.58 5.41 2.58
C ILE A 60 16.59 4.24 2.54
N TYR A 61 15.29 4.53 2.74
CA TYR A 61 14.25 3.50 2.68
C TYR A 61 14.15 2.84 1.30
N ALA A 62 14.20 3.61 0.22
CA ALA A 62 14.24 3.08 -1.15
C ALA A 62 15.49 2.21 -1.37
N ALA A 63 16.67 2.65 -0.90
CA ALA A 63 17.89 1.86 -0.99
C ALA A 63 17.79 0.52 -0.23
N LEU A 64 17.17 0.52 0.96
CA LEU A 64 16.89 -0.71 1.71
C LEU A 64 15.99 -1.66 0.91
N LEU A 65 14.92 -1.16 0.28
CA LEU A 65 14.03 -1.95 -0.56
C LEU A 65 14.75 -2.53 -1.78
N LEU A 66 15.64 -1.75 -2.42
CA LEU A 66 16.45 -2.23 -3.53
C LEU A 66 17.42 -3.34 -3.09
N MET A 67 18.10 -3.16 -1.96
CA MET A 67 18.97 -4.19 -1.40
C MET A 67 18.18 -5.47 -1.08
N LEU A 68 16.97 -5.33 -0.55
CA LEU A 68 16.09 -6.47 -0.28
C LEU A 68 15.68 -7.17 -1.57
N SER A 69 15.32 -6.42 -2.62
CA SER A 69 14.99 -6.96 -3.95
C SER A 69 16.16 -7.74 -4.55
N ILE A 70 17.36 -7.16 -4.52
CA ILE A 70 18.59 -7.82 -5.00
C ILE A 70 18.84 -9.10 -4.20
N ALA A 71 18.74 -9.07 -2.87
CA ALA A 71 18.91 -10.24 -2.02
C ALA A 71 17.91 -11.36 -2.36
N HIS A 72 16.68 -11.04 -2.71
CA HIS A 72 15.69 -12.02 -3.17
C HIS A 72 16.08 -12.63 -4.52
N PHE A 73 16.69 -11.89 -5.45
CA PHE A 73 17.14 -12.45 -6.72
C PHE A 73 18.44 -13.26 -6.61
N THR A 74 19.36 -12.89 -5.72
CA THR A 74 20.67 -13.52 -5.59
C THR A 74 20.69 -14.73 -4.65
N ASN A 75 19.87 -14.74 -3.59
CA ASN A 75 19.83 -15.83 -2.60
C ASN A 75 18.70 -16.85 -2.86
N THR A 76 18.24 -17.00 -4.12
CA THR A 76 17.18 -17.97 -4.49
C THR A 76 17.60 -19.43 -4.40
N SER A 77 18.90 -19.71 -4.23
CA SER A 77 19.46 -21.05 -4.26
C SER A 77 19.02 -21.90 -3.06
N ASP A 78 18.80 -21.29 -1.89
CA ASP A 78 18.56 -22.01 -0.62
C ASP A 78 17.37 -21.44 0.19
N PRO A 79 16.14 -21.89 -0.09
CA PRO A 79 14.93 -21.37 0.56
C PRO A 79 14.86 -21.59 2.08
N GLU A 80 15.51 -22.61 2.61
CA GLU A 80 15.45 -22.95 4.04
C GLU A 80 16.22 -21.94 4.91
N HIS A 81 17.25 -21.32 4.35
CA HIS A 81 18.10 -20.33 5.03
C HIS A 81 17.74 -18.88 4.71
N PHE A 82 16.66 -18.63 3.98
CA PHE A 82 16.25 -17.29 3.63
C PHE A 82 15.75 -16.51 4.86
N LEU A 83 16.34 -15.33 5.10
CA LEU A 83 16.21 -14.61 6.37
C LEU A 83 14.88 -13.86 6.52
N VAL A 84 14.29 -13.40 5.42
CA VAL A 84 13.10 -12.54 5.43
C VAL A 84 11.85 -13.40 5.36
N ARG A 85 11.31 -13.72 6.53
CA ARG A 85 10.07 -14.50 6.71
C ARG A 85 9.19 -13.87 7.78
N LEU A 86 7.89 -14.15 7.73
CA LEU A 86 6.96 -13.74 8.77
C LEU A 86 7.46 -14.30 10.13
N PRO A 87 7.75 -13.45 11.12
CA PRO A 87 8.23 -13.94 12.41
C PRO A 87 7.15 -14.80 13.10
N LEU A 88 7.49 -16.03 13.48
CA LEU A 88 6.59 -16.96 14.18
C LEU A 88 5.99 -16.33 15.45
N GLY A 89 6.79 -15.56 16.20
CA GLY A 89 6.31 -14.84 17.39
C GLY A 89 5.23 -13.79 17.06
N PHE A 90 5.35 -13.13 15.91
CA PHE A 90 4.33 -12.19 15.43
C PHE A 90 3.05 -12.93 15.00
N LYS A 91 3.18 -14.00 14.20
CA LYS A 91 2.04 -14.85 13.79
C LYS A 91 1.25 -15.34 15.02
N ASN A 92 1.94 -15.96 15.98
CA ASN A 92 1.33 -16.47 17.20
C ASN A 92 0.65 -15.38 18.05
N ALA A 93 1.21 -14.16 18.08
CA ALA A 93 0.60 -13.04 18.78
C ALA A 93 -0.69 -12.59 18.08
N VAL A 94 -0.69 -12.46 16.75
CA VAL A 94 -1.89 -12.11 15.97
C VAL A 94 -2.98 -13.17 16.15
N ASP A 95 -2.64 -14.44 16.04
CA ASP A 95 -3.59 -15.55 16.18
C ASP A 95 -4.21 -15.60 17.58
N ARG A 96 -3.42 -15.32 18.62
CA ARG A 96 -3.90 -15.37 20.00
C ARG A 96 -4.74 -14.16 20.39
N PHE A 97 -4.35 -12.97 19.96
CA PHE A 97 -4.93 -11.72 20.46
C PHE A 97 -5.91 -11.06 19.49
N ILE A 98 -5.70 -11.18 18.18
CA ILE A 98 -6.46 -10.46 17.16
C ILE A 98 -7.46 -11.37 16.45
N ALA A 99 -7.13 -12.65 16.23
CA ALA A 99 -7.99 -13.55 15.44
C ALA A 99 -9.33 -13.91 16.11
N ASN A 100 -9.53 -13.54 17.39
CA ASN A 100 -10.83 -13.66 18.04
C ASN A 100 -11.83 -12.65 17.43
N PRO A 101 -13.03 -13.09 16.96
CA PRO A 101 -14.00 -12.21 16.30
C PRO A 101 -14.42 -10.98 17.11
N SER A 102 -14.60 -11.10 18.44
CA SER A 102 -15.00 -9.97 19.27
C SER A 102 -13.88 -8.95 19.42
N VAL A 103 -12.63 -9.41 19.53
CA VAL A 103 -11.47 -8.52 19.62
C VAL A 103 -11.24 -7.85 18.27
N TYR A 104 -11.30 -8.59 17.17
CA TYR A 104 -11.19 -8.05 15.83
C TYR A 104 -12.22 -6.93 15.56
N PHE A 105 -13.49 -7.16 15.94
CA PHE A 105 -14.54 -6.15 15.81
C PHE A 105 -14.24 -4.91 16.66
N ALA A 106 -13.87 -5.09 17.93
CA ALA A 106 -13.54 -3.97 18.82
C ALA A 106 -12.35 -3.15 18.31
N VAL A 107 -11.30 -3.82 17.82
CA VAL A 107 -10.13 -3.16 17.21
C VAL A 107 -10.54 -2.42 15.94
N SER A 108 -11.37 -3.02 15.08
CA SER A 108 -11.84 -2.38 13.85
C SER A 108 -12.64 -1.10 14.13
N VAL A 109 -13.52 -1.12 15.14
CA VAL A 109 -14.26 0.07 15.60
C VAL A 109 -13.31 1.13 16.17
N ALA A 110 -12.33 0.73 16.98
CA ALA A 110 -11.34 1.63 17.53
C ALA A 110 -10.49 2.31 16.43
N VAL A 111 -10.03 1.53 15.44
CA VAL A 111 -9.30 2.04 14.28
C VAL A 111 -10.17 3.00 13.47
N PHE A 112 -11.44 2.65 13.23
CA PHE A 112 -12.38 3.51 12.54
C PHE A 112 -12.54 4.87 13.23
N VAL A 113 -12.79 4.86 14.55
CA VAL A 113 -12.87 6.10 15.34
C VAL A 113 -11.56 6.88 15.28
N ALA A 114 -10.42 6.21 15.41
CA ALA A 114 -9.11 6.85 15.35
C ALA A 114 -8.85 7.53 13.99
N VAL A 115 -9.26 6.91 12.87
CA VAL A 115 -9.16 7.50 11.53
C VAL A 115 -10.03 8.75 11.42
N LEU A 116 -11.27 8.72 11.95
CA LEU A 116 -12.16 9.87 11.91
C LEU A 116 -11.67 11.04 12.77
N THR A 117 -11.22 10.77 14.00
CA THR A 117 -10.68 11.80 14.90
C THR A 117 -9.33 12.33 14.40
N GLY A 118 -8.51 11.46 13.82
CA GLY A 118 -7.20 11.76 13.25
C GLY A 118 -7.21 12.21 11.79
N ARG A 119 -8.39 12.50 11.21
CA ARG A 119 -8.56 12.70 9.76
C ARG A 119 -7.60 13.70 9.13
N ARG A 120 -7.28 14.80 9.82
CA ARG A 120 -6.34 15.83 9.31
C ARG A 120 -4.91 15.32 9.18
N TRP A 121 -4.49 14.42 10.06
CA TRP A 121 -3.19 13.77 9.94
C TRP A 121 -3.23 12.72 8.82
N PHE A 122 -4.26 11.87 8.80
CA PHE A 122 -4.40 10.79 7.81
C PHE A 122 -4.57 11.30 6.37
N ALA A 123 -5.26 12.43 6.19
CA ALA A 123 -5.48 13.10 4.92
C ALA A 123 -4.20 13.63 4.26
N LYS A 124 -3.06 13.70 4.96
CA LYS A 124 -1.83 14.18 4.33
C LYS A 124 -1.34 13.19 3.26
N PRO A 125 -0.75 13.66 2.14
CA PRO A 125 -0.16 12.75 1.15
C PRO A 125 0.90 11.82 1.75
N THR A 126 1.71 12.33 2.68
CA THR A 126 2.78 11.56 3.32
C THR A 126 2.25 10.44 4.21
N SER A 127 1.17 10.66 4.97
CA SER A 127 0.56 9.60 5.79
C SER A 127 -0.08 8.52 4.91
N GLY A 128 -0.80 8.92 3.85
CA GLY A 128 -1.34 7.97 2.88
C GLY A 128 -0.24 7.11 2.24
N TRP A 129 0.89 7.72 1.89
CA TRP A 129 2.05 7.01 1.34
C TRP A 129 2.69 6.03 2.33
N ILE A 130 2.82 6.42 3.61
CA ILE A 130 3.32 5.55 4.68
C ILE A 130 2.39 4.34 4.85
N VAL A 131 1.08 4.56 4.90
CA VAL A 131 0.08 3.50 5.08
C VAL A 131 0.09 2.54 3.88
N LEU A 132 0.19 3.05 2.65
CA LEU A 132 0.31 2.21 1.45
C LEU A 132 1.57 1.35 1.50
N ASN A 133 2.72 1.93 1.86
CA ASN A 133 3.97 1.18 2.02
C ASN A 133 3.87 0.11 3.09
N ALA A 134 3.30 0.45 4.25
CA ALA A 134 3.11 -0.51 5.34
C ALA A 134 2.19 -1.66 4.91
N ALA A 135 1.10 -1.38 4.18
CA ALA A 135 0.19 -2.40 3.67
C ALA A 135 0.86 -3.32 2.64
N LEU A 136 1.63 -2.76 1.70
CA LEU A 136 2.36 -3.54 0.69
C LEU A 136 3.49 -4.38 1.30
N LEU A 137 4.22 -3.84 2.28
CA LEU A 137 5.23 -4.58 3.03
C LEU A 137 4.61 -5.70 3.86
N PHE A 138 3.48 -5.42 4.53
CA PHE A 138 2.76 -6.42 5.29
C PHE A 138 2.27 -7.55 4.38
N LEU A 139 1.74 -7.23 3.20
CA LEU A 139 1.40 -8.22 2.19
C LEU A 139 2.63 -9.01 1.74
N ALA A 140 3.74 -8.34 1.42
CA ALA A 140 5.00 -8.97 0.99
C ALA A 140 5.51 -10.00 2.02
N ILE A 141 5.53 -9.62 3.29
CA ILE A 141 5.96 -10.51 4.37
C ILE A 141 4.94 -11.64 4.58
N SER A 142 3.63 -11.35 4.51
CA SER A 142 2.58 -12.37 4.67
C SER A 142 2.59 -13.42 3.56
N MET A 143 3.03 -13.08 2.34
CA MET A 143 3.20 -14.04 1.25
C MET A 143 4.28 -15.10 1.49
N THR A 144 5.13 -14.92 2.52
CA THR A 144 6.08 -15.94 2.98
C THR A 144 5.42 -17.06 3.78
N ASP A 145 4.20 -16.85 4.27
CA ASP A 145 3.42 -17.87 4.98
C ASP A 145 2.65 -18.75 3.97
N TRP A 146 2.75 -20.07 4.13
CA TRP A 146 2.09 -21.00 3.21
C TRP A 146 0.57 -20.88 3.25
N ASP A 147 -0.05 -20.85 4.44
CA ASP A 147 -1.51 -20.81 4.60
C ASP A 147 -2.10 -19.53 3.98
N PHE A 148 -1.51 -18.38 4.30
CA PHE A 148 -1.96 -17.09 3.76
C PHE A 148 -1.91 -17.05 2.24
N ARG A 149 -0.81 -17.54 1.66
CA ARG A 149 -0.60 -17.57 0.21
C ARG A 149 -1.59 -18.50 -0.50
N GLN A 150 -1.97 -19.63 0.11
CA GLN A 150 -3.00 -20.51 -0.46
C GLN A 150 -4.39 -19.89 -0.48
N ILE A 151 -4.67 -18.94 0.41
CA ILE A 151 -5.92 -18.19 0.41
C ILE A 151 -5.86 -17.06 -0.60
N VAL A 152 -4.87 -16.16 -0.50
CA VAL A 152 -4.81 -14.96 -1.34
C VAL A 152 -4.46 -15.27 -2.80
N GLY A 153 -3.68 -16.32 -3.05
CA GLY A 153 -3.26 -16.72 -4.39
C GLY A 153 -4.33 -17.43 -5.22
N LYS A 154 -5.53 -17.66 -4.69
CA LYS A 154 -6.62 -18.25 -5.48
C LYS A 154 -7.04 -17.30 -6.62
N PRO A 155 -7.34 -17.80 -7.82
CA PRO A 155 -7.63 -16.95 -8.98
C PRO A 155 -8.74 -15.90 -8.75
N ASP A 156 -9.75 -16.25 -7.96
CA ASP A 156 -10.88 -15.38 -7.57
C ASP A 156 -10.51 -14.40 -6.44
N ASN A 157 -9.53 -14.73 -5.60
CA ASN A 157 -9.11 -13.91 -4.48
C ASN A 157 -8.10 -12.82 -4.88
N VAL A 158 -7.33 -13.00 -5.94
CA VAL A 158 -6.37 -11.98 -6.41
C VAL A 158 -7.07 -10.65 -6.76
N PRO A 159 -8.19 -10.62 -7.52
CA PRO A 159 -8.97 -9.41 -7.71
C PRO A 159 -9.51 -8.81 -6.40
N ILE A 160 -9.92 -9.64 -5.44
CA ILE A 160 -10.43 -9.18 -4.14
C ILE A 160 -9.34 -8.44 -3.36
N VAL A 161 -8.11 -8.95 -3.33
CA VAL A 161 -6.99 -8.25 -2.71
C VAL A 161 -6.71 -6.92 -3.40
N GLY A 162 -6.77 -6.87 -4.73
CA GLY A 162 -6.69 -5.61 -5.48
C GLY A 162 -7.77 -4.60 -5.08
N MET A 163 -9.02 -5.04 -4.91
CA MET A 163 -10.12 -4.20 -4.45
C MET A 163 -9.89 -3.62 -3.05
N LEU A 164 -9.25 -4.35 -2.12
CA LEU A 164 -8.91 -3.82 -0.79
C LEU A 164 -8.01 -2.58 -0.88
N PHE A 165 -7.00 -2.60 -1.77
CA PHE A 165 -6.15 -1.44 -2.00
C PHE A 165 -6.90 -0.28 -2.66
N LEU A 166 -7.79 -0.57 -3.62
CA LEU A 166 -8.63 0.47 -4.25
C LEU A 166 -9.56 1.14 -3.24
N VAL A 167 -10.25 0.35 -2.41
CA VAL A 167 -11.12 0.87 -1.34
C VAL A 167 -10.30 1.72 -0.37
N GLY A 168 -9.13 1.26 0.05
CA GLY A 168 -8.22 2.04 0.89
C GLY A 168 -7.81 3.37 0.26
N TYR A 169 -7.43 3.35 -1.03
CA TYR A 169 -7.06 4.55 -1.78
C TYR A 169 -8.22 5.54 -1.91
N PHE A 170 -9.40 5.08 -2.35
CA PHE A 170 -10.56 5.97 -2.52
C PHE A 170 -11.07 6.50 -1.18
N THR A 171 -10.96 5.72 -0.10
CA THR A 171 -11.25 6.19 1.26
C THR A 171 -10.29 7.29 1.69
N TRP A 172 -8.98 7.11 1.45
CA TRP A 172 -7.99 8.15 1.73
C TRP A 172 -8.23 9.41 0.86
N LEU A 173 -8.52 9.24 -0.43
CA LEU A 173 -8.81 10.35 -1.34
C LEU A 173 -10.03 11.14 -0.90
N TYR A 174 -11.11 10.44 -0.49
CA TYR A 174 -12.30 11.07 0.07
C TYR A 174 -11.95 11.93 1.30
N LEU A 175 -11.22 11.37 2.27
CA LEU A 175 -10.80 12.10 3.46
C LEU A 175 -9.89 13.30 3.13
N HIS A 176 -8.97 13.12 2.18
CA HIS A 176 -8.10 14.18 1.70
C HIS A 176 -8.91 15.37 1.14
N ARG A 177 -9.90 15.09 0.28
CA ARG A 177 -10.76 16.13 -0.30
C ARG A 177 -11.72 16.74 0.72
N ALA A 178 -12.25 15.94 1.64
CA ALA A 178 -13.09 16.44 2.73
C ALA A 178 -12.34 17.46 3.60
N VAL A 179 -11.10 17.17 4.00
CA VAL A 179 -10.27 18.10 4.77
C VAL A 179 -9.90 19.35 3.96
N GLU A 180 -9.56 19.19 2.66
CA GLU A 180 -9.30 20.32 1.77
C GLU A 180 -10.52 21.25 1.66
N ASN A 181 -11.72 20.69 1.61
CA ASN A 181 -12.97 21.44 1.57
C ASN A 181 -13.32 22.10 2.92
N ASP A 182 -13.08 21.43 4.06
CA ASP A 182 -13.22 22.03 5.40
C ASP A 182 -12.37 23.31 5.49
N ASP A 183 -11.11 23.25 5.05
CA ASP A 183 -10.19 24.39 5.10
C ASP A 183 -10.58 25.51 4.10
N ARG A 184 -11.11 25.15 2.92
CA ARG A 184 -11.66 26.14 1.96
C ARG A 184 -12.87 26.87 2.54
N VAL A 185 -13.82 26.14 3.12
CA VAL A 185 -15.04 26.72 3.73
C VAL A 185 -14.66 27.65 4.90
N ALA A 186 -13.71 27.24 5.74
CA ALA A 186 -13.19 28.08 6.81
C ALA A 186 -12.53 29.38 6.30
N ALA A 187 -11.93 29.35 5.11
CA ALA A 187 -11.36 30.50 4.42
C ALA A 187 -12.40 31.32 3.62
N GLY A 188 -13.70 30.99 3.69
CA GLY A 188 -14.76 31.65 2.92
C GLY A 188 -14.71 31.36 1.41
N ARG A 189 -14.01 30.31 0.99
CA ARG A 189 -13.91 29.88 -0.41
C ARG A 189 -14.96 28.81 -0.74
N PRO A 190 -15.42 28.72 -1.99
CA PRO A 190 -16.28 27.61 -2.43
C PRO A 190 -15.55 26.27 -2.31
N VAL A 191 -16.29 25.18 -2.15
CA VAL A 191 -15.72 23.81 -2.19
C VAL A 191 -15.07 23.54 -3.54
N ARG A 192 -14.09 22.64 -3.57
CA ARG A 192 -13.29 22.36 -4.77
C ARG A 192 -14.14 22.00 -6.00
N GLU A 193 -15.19 21.23 -5.77
CA GLU A 193 -16.09 20.72 -6.79
C GLU A 193 -16.88 21.86 -7.46
N ALA A 194 -17.04 23.00 -6.79
CA ALA A 194 -17.73 24.17 -7.34
C ALA A 194 -16.83 25.05 -8.21
N GLU A 195 -15.49 24.94 -8.11
CA GLU A 195 -14.55 25.75 -8.91
C GLU A 195 -14.58 25.34 -10.42
N HIS A 196 -14.91 24.07 -10.72
CA HIS A 196 -14.92 23.53 -12.10
C HIS A 196 -16.15 22.65 -12.37
N ASN A 197 -17.35 23.16 -12.08
CA ASN A 197 -18.62 22.44 -12.27
C ASN A 197 -19.16 22.56 -13.72
N GLU A 198 -18.30 22.28 -14.70
CA GLU A 198 -18.73 22.19 -16.09
C GLU A 198 -19.57 20.93 -16.28
N LYS A 199 -20.82 21.11 -16.69
CA LYS A 199 -21.71 19.98 -16.96
C LYS A 199 -21.40 19.42 -18.35
N VAL A 200 -20.97 18.17 -18.38
CA VAL A 200 -20.82 17.40 -19.61
C VAL A 200 -22.12 16.64 -19.92
N LEU A 201 -22.35 16.32 -21.19
CA LEU A 201 -23.52 15.57 -21.57
C LEU A 201 -23.32 14.09 -21.20
N VAL A 202 -24.34 13.47 -20.59
CA VAL A 202 -24.31 12.02 -20.33
C VAL A 202 -24.21 11.27 -21.65
N TRP A 203 -24.98 11.70 -22.65
CA TRP A 203 -24.87 11.24 -24.02
C TRP A 203 -24.45 12.39 -24.94
N PRO A 204 -23.42 12.23 -25.78
CA PRO A 204 -22.66 11.00 -26.02
C PRO A 204 -21.42 10.82 -25.12
N ASP A 205 -21.02 11.87 -24.39
CA ASP A 205 -19.66 11.98 -23.86
C ASP A 205 -19.35 10.92 -22.79
N LEU A 206 -20.22 10.77 -21.77
CA LEU A 206 -20.00 9.78 -20.72
C LEU A 206 -20.13 8.34 -21.26
N VAL A 207 -21.22 8.04 -21.97
CA VAL A 207 -21.52 6.68 -22.44
C VAL A 207 -20.42 6.13 -23.36
N TYR A 208 -19.83 6.94 -24.23
CA TYR A 208 -18.73 6.48 -25.08
C TYR A 208 -17.48 6.10 -24.28
N THR A 209 -17.11 6.90 -23.29
CA THR A 209 -15.96 6.56 -22.45
C THR A 209 -16.23 5.33 -21.58
N GLU A 210 -17.44 5.18 -21.04
CA GLU A 210 -17.85 3.98 -20.29
C GLU A 210 -17.82 2.72 -21.16
N LEU A 211 -18.33 2.78 -22.40
CA LEU A 211 -18.27 1.64 -23.33
C LEU A 211 -16.82 1.22 -23.61
N ILE A 212 -15.93 2.18 -23.85
CA ILE A 212 -14.50 1.90 -24.07
C ILE A 212 -13.88 1.24 -22.82
N CYS A 213 -14.16 1.77 -21.63
CA CYS A 213 -13.69 1.18 -20.36
C CYS A 213 -14.24 -0.24 -20.15
N MET A 214 -15.53 -0.48 -20.42
CA MET A 214 -16.13 -1.81 -20.31
C MET A 214 -15.50 -2.82 -21.26
N ILE A 215 -15.25 -2.43 -22.52
CA ILE A 215 -14.57 -3.30 -23.49
C ILE A 215 -13.14 -3.60 -23.04
N ALA A 216 -12.40 -2.59 -22.58
CA ALA A 216 -11.03 -2.74 -22.10
C ALA A 216 -10.95 -3.66 -20.86
N ILE A 217 -11.81 -3.44 -19.86
CA ILE A 217 -11.88 -4.28 -18.65
C ILE A 217 -12.30 -5.70 -19.03
N SER A 218 -13.29 -5.87 -19.91
CA SER A 218 -13.72 -7.20 -20.36
C SER A 218 -12.59 -7.94 -21.06
N ALA A 219 -11.83 -7.29 -21.93
CA ALA A 219 -10.67 -7.90 -22.58
C ALA A 219 -9.60 -8.33 -21.58
N VAL A 220 -9.31 -7.49 -20.57
CA VAL A 220 -8.38 -7.82 -19.49
C VAL A 220 -8.87 -9.01 -18.67
N LEU A 221 -10.17 -9.05 -18.31
CA LEU A 221 -10.76 -10.15 -17.54
C LEU A 221 -10.78 -11.46 -18.34
N ILE A 222 -11.06 -11.40 -19.64
CA ILE A 222 -11.00 -12.58 -20.52
C ILE A 222 -9.57 -13.10 -20.61
N PHE A 223 -8.59 -12.21 -20.86
CA PHE A 223 -7.18 -12.59 -20.91
C PHE A 223 -6.73 -13.23 -19.59
N TRP A 224 -7.09 -12.60 -18.46
CA TRP A 224 -6.82 -13.13 -17.12
C TRP A 224 -7.48 -14.48 -16.88
N GLY A 225 -8.72 -14.68 -17.33
CA GLY A 225 -9.42 -15.95 -17.14
C GLY A 225 -8.86 -17.10 -17.98
N ILE A 226 -8.09 -16.82 -19.03
CA ILE A 226 -7.47 -17.81 -19.92
C ILE A 226 -6.01 -18.10 -19.52
N ALA A 227 -5.29 -17.11 -19.01
CA ALA A 227 -3.89 -17.20 -18.61
C ALA A 227 -3.67 -18.01 -17.33
#